data_AF-A0A3M1XVA9-F1
#
_entry.id   AF-A0A3M1XVA9-F1
#
_cell.length_a   1.000
_cell.length_b   1.000
_cell.length_c   1.000
_cell.angle_alpha   90.00
_cell.angle_beta   90.00
_cell.angle_gamma   90.00
#
_symmetry.space_group_name_H-M   'P 1'
#
loop_
_entity.id
_entity.type
_entity.pdbx_description
1 polymer ?
#
loop_
_entity_poly.entity_id
_entity_poly.type
_entity_poly.pdbx_seq_one_letter_code
_entity_poly.pdbx_strand_id
1 'polypeptide(L)' 'GLIRQIRFLTDMEITLLTQHRTAGPYGLKGGAPGLPGRQVLIPREGGGETSLPGCVSRRVRAGDAIRIETPGGGGYGAVS' A
#
# COMPACT_ATOMS: atom_id res chain seq x y z
N GLY A 1 9.66 4.31 2.05
CA GLY A 1 8.27 4.61 1.65
C GLY A 1 7.64 5.53 2.66
N LEU A 2 6.33 5.72 2.57
CA LEU A 2 5.53 6.49 3.51
C LEU A 2 4.23 5.73 3.79
N ILE A 3 3.61 6.03 4.94
CA ILE A 3 2.32 5.47 5.33
C ILE A 3 1.29 6.60 5.30
N ARG A 4 0.22 6.43 4.52
CA ARG A 4 -0.96 7.30 4.53
C ARG A 4 -2.17 6.49 4.95
N GLN A 5 -2.97 7.05 5.84
CA GLN A 5 -4.28 6.50 6.19
C GLN A 5 -5.36 7.52 5.84
N ILE A 6 -6.29 7.13 4.98
CA ILE A 6 -7.33 8.01 4.44
C ILE A 6 -8.66 7.45 4.91
N ARG A 7 -9.43 8.26 5.66
CA ARG A 7 -10.78 7.91 6.10
C ARG A 7 -11.81 8.44 5.11
N PHE A 8 -12.75 7.60 4.74
CA PHE A 8 -13.86 7.96 3.87
C PHE A 8 -14.96 8.60 4.70
N LEU A 9 -15.38 9.82 4.34
CA LEU A 9 -16.39 10.58 5.09
C LEU A 9 -17.81 10.33 4.59
N THR A 10 -17.94 9.75 3.39
CA THR A 10 -19.19 9.39 2.75
C THR A 10 -19.02 8.05 2.06
N ASP A 11 -20.12 7.36 1.79
CA ASP A 11 -20.12 6.16 0.97
C ASP A 11 -19.63 6.51 -0.44
N MET A 12 -18.73 5.69 -0.99
CA MET A 12 -18.16 5.90 -2.32
C MET A 12 -17.60 4.62 -2.92
N GLU A 13 -17.23 4.69 -4.19
CA GLU A 13 -16.42 3.68 -4.85
C GLU A 13 -14.98 4.19 -5.00
N ILE A 14 -14.02 3.33 -4.70
CA ILE A 14 -12.60 3.61 -4.88
C ILE A 14 -12.00 2.63 -5.87
N THR A 15 -11.05 3.12 -6.65
CA THR A 15 -10.17 2.30 -7.49
C THR A 15 -8.74 2.52 -7.06
N LEU A 16 -8.03 1.42 -6.78
CA LEU A 16 -6.60 1.43 -6.52
C LEU A 16 -5.88 0.95 -7.77
N LEU A 17 -4.94 1.76 -8.25
CA LEU A 17 -4.00 1.36 -9.28
C LEU A 17 -2.58 1.60 -8.76
N THR A 18 -1.93 0.52 -8.36
CA THR A 18 -0.65 0.58 -7.65
C THR A 18 0.28 -0.55 -8.09
N GLN A 19 1.57 -0.26 -8.16
CA GLN A 19 2.61 -1.20 -8.55
C GLN A 19 3.57 -1.47 -7.39
N HIS A 20 4.54 -2.37 -7.60
CA HIS A 20 5.50 -2.79 -6.58
C HIS A 20 4.84 -3.30 -5.28
N ARG A 21 3.78 -4.10 -5.42
CA ARG A 21 3.05 -4.74 -4.30
C ARG A 21 3.46 -6.18 -4.05
N THR A 22 4.05 -6.83 -5.05
CA THR A 22 4.60 -8.19 -4.95
C THR A 22 6.12 -8.16 -4.87
N ALA A 23 6.77 -7.32 -5.69
CA ALA A 23 8.21 -7.10 -5.68
C ALA A 23 8.51 -5.60 -5.53
N GLY A 24 9.45 -5.25 -4.66
CA GLY A 24 9.85 -3.86 -4.47
C GLY A 24 10.74 -3.34 -5.60
N PRO A 25 11.05 -2.04 -5.61
CA PRO A 25 12.01 -1.46 -6.54
C PRO A 25 13.38 -2.13 -6.43
N TYR A 26 14.02 -2.41 -7.57
CA TYR A 26 15.33 -3.06 -7.59
C TYR A 26 16.43 -2.14 -7.06
N GLY A 27 17.48 -2.75 -6.49
CA GLY A 27 18.71 -2.03 -6.16
C GLY A 27 19.67 -1.97 -7.36
N LEU A 28 20.66 -1.09 -7.27
CA LEU A 28 21.66 -0.86 -8.31
C LEU A 28 23.08 -1.09 -7.80
N LYS A 29 23.97 -1.56 -8.69
CA LYS A 29 25.41 -1.77 -8.40
C LYS A 29 25.68 -2.58 -7.13
N GLY A 30 24.91 -3.66 -6.92
CA GLY A 30 25.03 -4.53 -5.75
C GLY A 30 24.16 -4.11 -4.56
N GLY A 31 23.39 -3.02 -4.68
CA GLY A 31 22.41 -2.61 -3.68
C GLY A 31 21.23 -3.59 -3.56
N ALA A 32 20.72 -3.75 -2.34
CA ALA A 32 19.56 -4.59 -2.06
C ALA A 32 18.26 -3.98 -2.62
N PRO A 33 17.26 -4.80 -2.98
CA PRO A 33 15.95 -4.30 -3.39
C PRO A 33 15.23 -3.60 -2.23
N GLY A 34 14.40 -2.62 -2.57
CA GLY A 34 13.49 -1.98 -1.63
C GLY A 34 12.38 -2.92 -1.19
N LEU A 35 11.77 -2.64 -0.04
CA LEU A 35 10.59 -3.38 0.41
C LEU A 35 9.38 -3.08 -0.50
N PRO A 36 8.57 -4.09 -0.91
CA PRO A 36 7.30 -3.86 -1.58
C PRO A 36 6.36 -3.00 -0.74
N GLY A 37 5.47 -2.27 -1.41
CA GLY A 37 4.37 -1.56 -0.75
C GLY A 37 3.21 -2.50 -0.42
N ARG A 38 2.32 -2.06 0.46
CA ARG A 38 1.11 -2.78 0.89
C ARG A 38 -0.07 -1.83 0.99
N GLN A 39 -1.28 -2.34 0.84
CA GLN A 39 -2.48 -1.59 1.20
C GLN A 39 -3.54 -2.47 1.85
N VAL A 40 -4.27 -1.87 2.78
CA VAL A 40 -5.32 -2.54 3.55
C VAL A 40 -6.56 -1.67 3.68
N LEU A 41 -7.73 -2.30 3.66
CA LEU A 41 -8.98 -1.72 4.10
C LEU A 41 -9.17 -1.96 5.60
N ILE A 42 -9.58 -0.92 6.31
CA ILE A 42 -9.84 -0.90 7.74
C ILE A 42 -11.32 -0.57 7.91
N PRO A 43 -12.17 -1.54 8.28
CA PRO A 43 -13.61 -1.31 8.45
C PRO A 43 -13.90 -0.37 9.62
N ARG A 44 -14.94 0.47 9.48
CA ARG A 44 -15.37 1.39 10.54
C ARG A 44 -15.83 0.68 11.83
N GLU A 45 -16.39 -0.52 11.70
CA GLU A 45 -17.05 -1.26 12.79
C GLU A 45 -16.04 -2.11 13.58
N GLY A 46 -14.75 -2.04 13.25
CA GLY A 46 -13.76 -3.01 13.72
C GLY A 46 -13.84 -4.33 12.92
N GLY A 47 -13.18 -5.38 13.40
CA GLY A 47 -13.17 -6.68 12.73
C GLY A 47 -11.91 -7.01 11.91
N GLY A 48 -10.88 -6.17 12.00
CA GLY A 48 -9.56 -6.44 11.42
C GLY A 48 -9.32 -5.83 10.05
N GLU A 49 -8.05 -5.76 9.66
CA GLU A 49 -7.62 -5.17 8.38
C GLU A 49 -7.68 -6.21 7.26
N THR A 50 -8.21 -5.83 6.10
CA THR A 50 -8.24 -6.69 4.90
C THR A 50 -7.20 -6.21 3.88
N SER A 51 -6.25 -7.06 3.51
CA SER A 51 -5.29 -6.77 2.43
C SER A 51 -6.01 -6.59 1.09
N LEU A 52 -5.59 -5.58 0.33
CA LEU A 52 -6.14 -5.28 -0.99
C LEU A 52 -5.08 -5.52 -2.09
N PRO A 53 -5.47 -6.09 -3.25
CA PRO A 53 -4.58 -6.23 -4.40
C PRO A 53 -4.09 -4.89 -4.96
N GLY A 54 -3.03 -4.93 -5.76
CA GLY A 54 -2.44 -3.74 -6.39
C GLY A 54 -3.37 -3.02 -7.37
N CYS A 55 -4.28 -3.75 -8.02
CA CYS A 55 -5.33 -3.24 -8.89
C CYS A 55 -6.68 -3.78 -8.43
N VAL A 56 -7.58 -2.91 -7.95
CA VAL A 56 -8.90 -3.31 -7.46
C VAL A 56 -9.87 -2.12 -7.40
N SER A 57 -11.14 -2.35 -7.72
CA SER A 57 -12.24 -1.44 -7.40
C SER A 57 -13.07 -2.00 -6.25
N ARG A 58 -13.50 -1.13 -5.32
CA ARG A 58 -14.28 -1.53 -4.15
C ARG A 58 -15.19 -0.41 -3.68
N ARG A 59 -16.42 -0.75 -3.30
CA ARG A 59 -17.30 0.15 -2.57
C ARG A 59 -16.91 0.16 -1.09
N VAL A 60 -16.81 1.36 -0.53
CA VAL A 60 -16.47 1.61 0.88
C VAL A 60 -17.57 2.44 1.53
N ARG A 61 -17.72 2.29 2.85
CA ARG A 61 -18.73 3.02 3.62
C ARG A 61 -18.11 4.19 4.36
N ALA A 62 -18.93 5.19 4.67
CA ALA A 62 -18.56 6.28 5.56
C ALA A 62 -18.01 5.73 6.88
N GLY A 63 -16.83 6.20 7.26
CA GLY A 63 -16.08 5.76 8.42
C GLY A 63 -15.01 4.72 8.12
N ASP A 64 -15.08 3.98 7.02
CA ASP A 64 -14.00 3.06 6.62
C ASP A 64 -12.72 3.86 6.36
N ALA A 65 -11.56 3.21 6.44
CA ALA A 65 -10.30 3.80 6.05
C ALA A 65 -9.48 2.87 5.17
N ILE A 66 -8.68 3.44 4.28
CA ILE A 66 -7.62 2.73 3.59
C ILE A 66 -6.27 3.18 4.15
N ARG A 67 -5.38 2.22 4.45
CA ARG A 67 -3.96 2.51 4.69
C ARG A 67 -3.15 2.08 3.48
N ILE A 68 -2.35 2.99 2.96
CA ILE A 68 -1.44 2.79 1.83
C ILE A 68 -0.02 2.98 2.32
N GLU A 69 0.76 1.91 2.23
CA GLU A 69 2.18 1.87 2.54
C GLU A 69 2.93 1.85 1.21
N THR A 70 3.59 2.95 0.86
CA THR A 70 4.32 3.01 -0.41
C THR A 70 5.65 2.25 -0.33
N PRO A 71 6.13 1.66 -1.44
CA PRO A 71 7.37 0.89 -1.44
C PRO A 71 8.58 1.69 -0.93
N GLY A 72 9.56 0.98 -0.40
CA GLY A 72 10.91 1.51 -0.20
C GLY A 72 11.63 1.71 -1.53
N GLY A 73 12.59 2.65 -1.59
CA GLY A 73 13.53 2.70 -2.71
C GLY A 73 14.52 1.53 -2.66
N GLY A 74 15.02 1.11 -3.81
CA GLY A 74 16.16 0.18 -3.86
C GLY A 74 17.45 0.87 -3.46
N GLY A 75 18.38 0.12 -2.87
CA GLY A 75 19.69 0.61 -2.47
C GLY A 75 20.64 0.80 -3.65
N TYR A 76 21.74 1.52 -3.40
CA TYR A 76 22.85 1.66 -4.34
C TYR A 76 24.16 1.23 -3.69
N GLY A 77 24.95 0.43 -4.40
CA GLY A 77 26.23 -0.08 -3.91
C GLY A 77 26.07 -1.27 -2.95
N ALA A 78 27.12 -2.07 -2.81
CA ALA A 78 27.15 -3.12 -1.80
C ALA A 78 27.22 -2.52 -0.40
N VAL A 79 26.48 -3.09 0.55
CA VAL A 79 26.66 -2.77 1.97
C VAL A 79 27.92 -3.52 2.41
N SER A 80 28.98 -2.78 2.72
CA SER A 80 30.22 -3.30 3.33
C SER A 80 30.02 -3.60 4.80
#